data_AF-A0A7X5DCQ1-F1
#
_entry.id   AF-A0A7X5DCQ1-F1
#
_cell.length_a   1.000
_cell.length_b   1.000
_cell.length_c   1.000
_cell.angle_alpha   90.00
_cell.angle_beta   90.00
_cell.angle_gamma   90.00
#
_symmetry.space_group_name_H-M   'P 1'
#
loop_
_entity.id
_entity.type
_entity.pdbx_description
1 polymer ?
#
loop_
_entity_poly.entity_id
_entity_poly.type
_entity_poly.pdbx_seq_one_letter_code
_entity_poly.pdbx_strand_id
1 'polypeptide(L)'
;FAHRGGTLDVFPGNLDFPVRLDFFGDELEEIRRIVPATGQTISSLPSVEIYPVSEFPTSVRALADARRALEKPALTNPALREVLEKMEGGLVFEGADVVLPYLYKNPVTLGAYAGAGTLSALIEPRSLFDDAAHGADDLTERARGTNIALVGLYASPAAMDFGGAVRATYVSIMRVGGELDDELPVKRVDVAGVPDKIFGKLKGLTEDRYTVVFSAPNYRARETMRHAFVDHGIPIQILKPENLDDGNSAAAVGRGVPRADSADSEKEGY
;
A
#
# COMPACT_ATOMS: atom_id res chain seq x y z
N PHE A 1 -11.30 5.78 22.10
CA PHE A 1 -12.34 4.81 22.48
C PHE A 1 -13.39 5.51 23.32
N ALA A 2 -14.57 4.91 23.51
CA ALA A 2 -15.60 5.41 24.42
C ALA A 2 -16.11 4.26 25.31
N HIS A 3 -16.19 4.50 26.62
CA HIS A 3 -16.65 3.52 27.60
C HIS A 3 -18.06 3.88 28.09
N ARG A 4 -18.98 2.92 28.08
CA ARG A 4 -20.39 3.11 28.46
C ARG A 4 -20.93 1.87 29.18
N GLY A 5 -20.94 1.90 30.51
CA GLY A 5 -21.40 0.76 31.31
C GLY A 5 -20.56 -0.48 31.03
N GLY A 6 -21.20 -1.57 30.60
CA GLY A 6 -20.51 -2.80 30.18
C GLY A 6 -19.95 -2.77 28.76
N THR A 7 -20.03 -1.66 28.03
CA THR A 7 -19.59 -1.60 26.62
C THR A 7 -18.38 -0.70 26.42
N LEU A 8 -17.49 -1.11 25.51
CA LEU A 8 -16.35 -0.36 25.06
C LEU A 8 -16.35 -0.23 23.53
N ASP A 9 -16.52 1.00 23.03
CA ASP A 9 -16.44 1.31 21.61
C ASP A 9 -15.01 1.70 21.24
N VAL A 10 -14.41 0.98 20.30
CA VAL A 10 -13.07 1.24 19.78
C VAL A 10 -13.16 1.46 18.28
N PHE A 11 -12.42 2.45 17.78
CA PHE A 11 -12.16 2.62 16.35
C PHE A 11 -10.68 2.26 16.12
N PRO A 12 -10.37 1.01 15.72
CA PRO A 12 -8.99 0.57 15.53
C PRO A 12 -8.33 1.27 14.35
N GLY A 13 -7.02 1.54 14.44
CA GLY A 13 -6.28 2.17 13.33
C GLY A 13 -6.12 1.29 12.09
N ASN A 14 -6.28 -0.03 12.26
CA ASN A 14 -6.18 -1.04 11.21
C ASN A 14 -7.51 -1.41 10.54
N LEU A 15 -8.64 -0.85 10.98
CA LEU A 15 -9.97 -1.15 10.44
C LEU A 15 -10.65 0.10 9.89
N ASP A 16 -11.53 -0.07 8.91
CA ASP A 16 -12.37 0.99 8.33
C ASP A 16 -13.69 1.19 9.09
N PHE A 17 -13.90 0.45 10.17
CA PHE A 17 -15.11 0.53 11.00
C PHE A 17 -14.79 0.44 12.51
N PRO A 18 -15.62 1.05 13.36
CA PRO A 18 -15.55 0.86 14.80
C PRO A 18 -16.19 -0.46 15.22
N VAL A 19 -15.72 -0.98 16.35
CA VAL A 19 -16.23 -2.17 17.02
C VAL A 19 -16.70 -1.81 18.43
N ARG A 20 -17.79 -2.43 18.85
CA ARG A 20 -18.28 -2.44 20.23
C ARG A 20 -17.93 -3.77 20.86
N LEU A 21 -17.29 -3.70 22.01
CA LEU A 21 -16.97 -4.82 22.88
C LEU A 21 -17.99 -4.80 24.03
N ASP A 22 -18.79 -5.86 24.17
CA ASP A 22 -19.81 -5.98 25.22
C ASP A 22 -19.32 -6.94 26.32
N PHE A 23 -19.23 -6.44 27.55
CA PHE A 23 -18.66 -7.15 28.68
C PHE A 23 -19.73 -7.49 29.72
N PHE A 24 -19.63 -8.70 30.27
CA PHE A 24 -20.29 -9.10 31.50
C PHE A 24 -19.24 -9.32 32.59
N GLY A 25 -19.07 -8.32 33.46
CA GLY A 25 -17.96 -8.31 34.41
C GLY A 25 -16.62 -8.15 33.70
N ASP A 26 -15.75 -9.15 33.82
CA ASP A 26 -14.45 -9.25 33.17
C ASP A 26 -14.46 -10.14 31.92
N GLU A 27 -15.60 -10.73 31.57
CA GLU A 27 -15.77 -11.56 30.38
C GLU A 27 -16.28 -10.74 29.20
N LEU A 28 -15.62 -10.88 28.04
CA LEU A 28 -16.08 -10.32 26.77
C LEU A 28 -17.11 -11.27 26.14
N GLU A 29 -18.37 -10.87 26.11
CA GLU A 29 -19.47 -11.69 25.57
C GLU A 29 -19.63 -11.54 24.06
N GLU A 30 -19.61 -10.30 23.55
CA GLU A 30 -19.87 -10.03 22.13
C GLU A 30 -19.00 -8.92 21.56
N ILE A 31 -18.57 -9.11 20.30
CA ILE A 31 -17.90 -8.10 19.49
C ILE A 31 -18.81 -7.75 18.32
N ARG A 32 -19.13 -6.48 18.15
CA ARG A 32 -20.05 -6.01 17.11
C ARG A 32 -19.44 -4.89 16.27
N ARG A 33 -19.54 -4.98 14.95
CA ARG A 33 -19.32 -3.83 14.06
C ARG A 33 -20.47 -2.84 14.24
N ILE A 34 -20.18 -1.57 14.40
CA ILE A 34 -21.20 -0.52 14.55
C ILE A 34 -21.06 0.59 13.51
N VAL A 35 -22.15 1.29 13.21
CA VAL A 35 -22.11 2.54 12.45
C VAL A 35 -21.59 3.67 13.36
N PRO A 36 -20.52 4.39 13.02
CA PRO A 36 -19.95 5.43 13.88
C PRO A 36 -20.97 6.53 14.28
N ALA A 37 -21.80 6.96 13.32
CA ALA A 37 -22.71 8.08 13.50
C ALA A 37 -23.93 7.74 14.37
N THR A 38 -24.45 6.51 14.27
CA THR A 38 -25.70 6.10 14.95
C THR A 38 -25.48 5.14 16.10
N GLY A 39 -24.31 4.50 16.17
CA GLY A 39 -24.02 3.43 17.12
C GLY A 39 -24.81 2.14 16.87
N GLN A 40 -25.50 2.03 15.73
CA GLN A 40 -26.26 0.83 15.38
C GLN A 40 -25.34 -0.33 15.03
N THR A 41 -25.65 -1.51 15.55
CA THR A 41 -24.99 -2.77 15.19
C THR A 41 -25.25 -3.10 13.72
N ILE A 42 -24.17 -3.44 13.00
CA ILE A 42 -24.22 -3.94 11.63
C ILE A 42 -24.14 -5.47 11.63
N SER A 43 -23.15 -6.03 12.34
CA SER A 43 -22.89 -7.47 12.37
C SER A 43 -22.03 -7.84 13.58
N SER A 44 -22.13 -9.08 14.06
CA SER A 44 -21.23 -9.63 15.08
C SER A 44 -19.92 -10.12 14.45
N LEU A 45 -18.85 -10.13 15.24
CA LEU A 45 -17.52 -10.58 14.85
C LEU A 45 -17.02 -11.67 15.81
N PRO A 46 -16.33 -12.71 15.32
CA PRO A 46 -15.80 -13.77 16.18
C PRO A 46 -14.55 -13.34 16.96
N SER A 47 -13.80 -12.36 16.44
CA SER A 47 -12.62 -11.77 17.08
C SER A 47 -12.32 -10.41 16.45
N VAL A 48 -11.47 -9.61 17.11
CA VAL A 48 -10.95 -8.36 16.55
C VAL A 48 -9.51 -8.15 17.01
N GLU A 49 -8.65 -7.71 16.10
CA GLU A 49 -7.31 -7.22 16.41
C GLU A 49 -7.30 -5.69 16.41
N ILE A 50 -6.75 -5.10 17.48
CA ILE A 50 -6.67 -3.65 17.65
C ILE A 50 -5.21 -3.26 17.65
N TYR A 51 -4.75 -2.61 16.57
CA TYR A 51 -3.35 -2.20 16.45
C TYR A 51 -3.08 -0.84 17.10
N PRO A 52 -1.84 -0.60 17.59
CA PRO A 52 -1.44 0.70 18.09
C PRO A 52 -1.62 1.79 17.04
N VAL A 53 -2.01 2.98 17.49
CA VAL A 53 -2.15 4.20 16.66
C VAL A 53 -0.97 5.17 16.82
N SER A 54 0.11 4.70 17.44
CA SER A 54 1.34 5.44 17.65
C SER A 54 2.53 4.51 17.40
N GLU A 55 3.58 5.04 16.79
CA GLU A 55 4.79 4.31 16.43
C GLU A 55 5.72 4.04 17.63
N PHE A 56 5.48 4.71 18.77
CA PHE A 56 6.26 4.56 19.99
C PHE A 56 5.35 4.49 21.22
N PRO A 57 5.79 3.89 22.34
CA PRO A 57 4.96 3.77 23.53
C PRO A 57 4.70 5.14 24.15
N THR A 58 3.43 5.39 24.49
CA THR A 58 2.97 6.63 25.16
C THR A 58 2.61 6.40 26.63
N SER A 59 3.06 5.28 27.21
CA SER A 59 2.81 4.93 28.61
C SER A 59 3.49 5.89 29.59
N VAL A 60 3.03 5.93 30.83
CA VAL A 60 3.65 6.72 31.91
C VAL A 60 5.13 6.40 32.07
N ARG A 61 5.51 5.12 31.90
CA ARG A 61 6.90 4.69 31.93
C ARG A 61 7.70 5.25 30.75
N ALA A 62 7.16 5.15 29.53
CA ALA A 62 7.82 5.70 28.35
C ALA A 62 8.00 7.23 28.45
N LEU A 63 7.00 7.93 28.97
CA LEU A 63 7.10 9.36 29.26
C LEU A 63 8.24 9.67 30.25
N ALA A 64 8.33 8.93 31.35
CA ALA A 64 9.40 9.11 32.33
C ALA A 64 10.79 8.81 31.75
N ASP A 65 10.91 7.74 30.95
CA ASP A 65 12.16 7.35 30.29
C ASP A 65 12.60 8.42 29.27
N ALA A 66 11.67 8.93 28.45
CA ALA A 66 11.94 10.00 27.50
C ALA A 66 12.33 11.32 28.18
N ARG A 67 11.64 11.71 29.27
CA ARG A 67 11.99 12.92 30.05
C ARG A 67 13.42 12.85 30.55
N ARG A 68 13.77 11.75 31.23
CA ARG A 68 15.12 11.53 31.76
C ARG A 68 16.18 11.57 30.65
N ALA A 69 15.87 11.02 29.47
CA ALA A 69 16.79 11.02 28.35
C ALA A 69 17.00 12.42 27.74
N LEU A 70 15.97 13.28 27.75
CA LEU A 70 16.02 14.64 27.21
C LEU A 70 16.52 15.70 28.20
N GLU A 71 16.50 15.45 29.51
CA GLU A 71 16.92 16.41 30.55
C GLU A 71 18.28 17.05 30.24
N LYS A 72 19.30 16.23 29.97
CA LYS A 72 20.66 16.73 29.70
C LYS A 72 20.76 17.43 28.33
N PRO A 73 20.29 16.85 27.21
CA PRO A 73 20.26 17.55 25.92
C PRO A 73 19.52 18.90 25.93
N ALA A 74 18.40 19.00 26.65
CA ALA A 74 17.56 20.20 26.74
C ALA A 74 18.23 21.39 27.48
N LEU A 75 19.28 21.14 28.28
CA LEU A 75 20.07 22.20 28.88
C LEU A 75 20.75 23.07 27.82
N THR A 76 21.20 22.46 26.73
CA THR A 76 21.98 23.10 25.67
C THR A 76 21.24 23.27 24.35
N ASN A 77 20.10 22.59 24.17
CA ASN A 77 19.30 22.65 22.95
C ASN A 77 17.90 23.24 23.25
N PRO A 78 17.60 24.48 22.79
CA PRO A 78 16.29 25.10 22.99
C PRO A 78 15.11 24.33 22.38
N ALA A 79 15.30 23.68 21.23
CA ALA A 79 14.24 22.89 20.59
C ALA A 79 13.87 21.66 21.43
N LEU A 80 14.87 20.98 22.00
CA LEU A 80 14.61 19.85 22.92
C LEU A 80 14.03 20.30 24.27
N ARG A 81 14.29 21.54 24.70
CA ARG A 81 13.64 22.13 25.87
C ARG A 81 12.15 22.34 25.64
N GLU A 82 11.76 22.88 24.48
CA GLU A 82 10.36 23.04 24.10
C GLU A 82 9.63 21.68 24.06
N VAL A 83 10.29 20.64 23.53
CA VAL A 83 9.77 19.27 23.55
C VAL A 83 9.55 18.79 24.99
N LEU A 84 10.53 18.98 25.87
CA LEU A 84 10.45 18.57 27.28
C LEU A 84 9.31 19.28 28.03
N GLU A 85 9.06 20.57 27.74
CA GLU A 85 7.93 21.33 28.27
C GLU A 85 6.59 20.77 27.77
N LYS A 86 6.46 20.50 26.47
CA LYS A 86 5.24 19.90 25.87
C LYS A 86 4.91 18.52 26.46
N MET A 87 5.93 17.76 26.87
CA MET A 87 5.76 16.46 27.51
C MET A 87 5.05 16.52 28.88
N GLU A 88 4.77 17.70 29.45
CA GLU A 88 3.92 17.85 30.66
C GLU A 88 2.52 17.31 30.46
N GLY A 89 1.97 17.44 29.24
CA GLY A 89 0.69 16.85 28.86
C GLY A 89 0.75 15.37 28.46
N GLY A 90 1.93 14.74 28.47
CA GLY A 90 2.16 13.39 27.95
C GLY A 90 2.85 13.36 26.58
N LEU A 91 2.86 12.20 25.93
CA LEU A 91 3.60 11.94 24.68
C LEU A 91 2.73 12.08 23.41
N VAL A 92 1.60 12.78 23.49
CA VAL A 92 0.65 12.95 22.37
C VAL A 92 0.59 14.43 22.00
N PHE A 93 1.56 14.88 21.21
CA PHE A 93 1.65 16.22 20.65
C PHE A 93 2.43 16.22 19.33
N GLU A 94 2.32 17.29 18.55
CA GLU A 94 3.04 17.43 17.29
C GLU A 94 4.56 17.50 17.51
N GLY A 95 5.32 16.63 16.84
CA GLY A 95 6.77 16.53 16.98
C GLY A 95 7.24 15.62 18.13
N ALA A 96 6.33 14.86 18.78
CA ALA A 96 6.69 13.93 19.84
C ALA A 96 7.59 12.77 19.36
N ASP A 97 7.58 12.44 18.07
CA ASP A 97 8.44 11.45 17.41
C ASP A 97 9.93 11.71 17.59
N VAL A 98 10.34 12.96 17.88
CA VAL A 98 11.73 13.30 18.24
C VAL A 98 12.27 12.47 19.42
N VAL A 99 11.41 11.91 20.27
CA VAL A 99 11.84 11.06 21.40
C VAL A 99 12.15 9.62 21.01
N LEU A 100 11.82 9.19 19.78
CA LEU A 100 11.96 7.81 19.33
C LEU A 100 13.39 7.25 19.50
N PRO A 101 14.48 7.96 19.13
CA PRO A 101 15.86 7.47 19.30
C PRO A 101 16.28 7.37 20.78
N TYR A 102 15.54 8.01 21.68
CA TYR A 102 15.78 7.96 23.12
C TYR A 102 15.00 6.81 23.78
N LEU A 103 13.88 6.41 23.19
CA LEU A 103 13.06 5.28 23.64
C LEU A 103 13.57 3.94 23.10
N TYR A 104 14.12 3.93 21.89
CA TYR A 104 14.58 2.73 21.21
C TYR A 104 16.09 2.77 20.98
N LYS A 105 16.77 1.69 21.36
CA LYS A 105 18.21 1.53 21.11
C LYS A 105 18.53 1.42 19.62
N ASN A 106 17.71 0.67 18.88
CA ASN A 106 17.87 0.42 17.45
C ASN A 106 16.51 0.59 16.77
N PRO A 107 16.18 1.80 16.29
CA PRO A 107 15.06 2.00 15.39
C PRO A 107 15.23 1.18 14.11
N VAL A 108 14.12 0.70 13.55
CA VAL A 108 14.10 -0.09 12.31
C VAL A 108 13.17 0.56 11.30
N THR A 109 13.34 0.26 10.02
CA THR A 109 12.43 0.69 8.95
C THR A 109 11.31 -0.32 8.75
N LEU A 110 10.39 -0.01 7.84
CA LEU A 110 9.28 -0.88 7.46
C LEU A 110 9.74 -2.28 7.02
N GLY A 111 10.91 -2.41 6.38
CA GLY A 111 11.48 -3.69 5.95
C GLY A 111 11.66 -4.70 7.08
N ALA A 112 11.90 -4.25 8.31
CA ALA A 112 12.05 -5.14 9.47
C ALA A 112 10.75 -5.82 9.91
N TYR A 113 9.59 -5.32 9.46
CA TYR A 113 8.29 -5.94 9.69
C TYR A 113 7.93 -6.98 8.63
N ALA A 114 8.74 -7.11 7.57
CA ALA A 114 8.57 -8.13 6.56
C ALA A 114 8.87 -9.53 7.14
N GLY A 115 8.00 -10.50 6.86
CA GLY A 115 8.22 -11.88 7.27
C GLY A 115 9.37 -12.54 6.51
N ALA A 116 9.91 -13.64 7.05
CA ALA A 116 11.06 -14.34 6.44
C ALA A 116 10.81 -14.84 5.00
N GLY A 117 9.54 -15.01 4.59
CA GLY A 117 9.14 -15.40 3.24
C GLY A 117 8.81 -14.21 2.32
N THR A 118 8.91 -12.97 2.79
CA THR A 118 8.56 -11.80 1.99
C THR A 118 9.54 -11.66 0.82
N LEU A 119 8.98 -11.37 -0.35
CA LEU A 119 9.70 -11.10 -1.57
C LEU A 119 9.47 -9.64 -1.95
N SER A 120 10.54 -8.94 -2.27
CA SER A 120 10.49 -7.51 -2.59
C SER A 120 10.76 -7.30 -4.07
N ALA A 121 9.97 -6.43 -4.70
CA ALA A 121 10.16 -6.00 -6.07
C ALA A 121 10.44 -4.50 -6.08
N LEU A 122 11.56 -4.11 -6.69
CA LEU A 122 11.95 -2.71 -6.78
C LEU A 122 11.60 -2.18 -8.16
N ILE A 123 10.85 -1.08 -8.20
CA ILE A 123 10.51 -0.38 -9.44
C ILE A 123 11.35 0.90 -9.48
N GLU A 124 12.13 1.08 -10.53
CA GLU A 124 13.01 2.23 -10.71
C GLU A 124 13.87 2.52 -9.46
N PRO A 125 14.66 1.54 -8.96
CA PRO A 125 15.36 1.69 -7.69
C PRO A 125 16.27 2.92 -7.65
N ARG A 126 16.86 3.31 -8.78
CA ARG A 126 17.68 4.54 -8.83
C ARG A 126 16.86 5.79 -8.55
N SER A 127 15.69 5.95 -9.18
CA SER A 127 14.79 7.06 -8.89
C SER A 127 14.39 7.04 -7.41
N LEU A 128 14.09 5.86 -6.86
CA LEU A 128 13.77 5.70 -5.45
C LEU A 128 14.92 6.16 -4.53
N PHE A 129 16.17 5.77 -4.81
CA PHE A 129 17.32 6.21 -4.02
C PHE A 129 17.67 7.68 -4.23
N ASP A 130 17.50 8.20 -5.45
CA ASP A 130 17.66 9.62 -5.75
C ASP A 130 16.64 10.44 -4.96
N ASP A 131 15.36 10.06 -4.97
CA ASP A 131 14.29 10.70 -4.19
C ASP A 131 14.56 10.62 -2.69
N ALA A 132 15.04 9.47 -2.19
CA ALA A 132 15.42 9.33 -0.79
C ALA A 132 16.60 10.24 -0.41
N ALA A 133 17.58 10.42 -1.30
CA ALA A 133 18.69 11.34 -1.07
C ALA A 133 18.22 12.80 -1.02
N HIS A 134 17.37 13.23 -1.95
CA HIS A 134 16.77 14.57 -1.92
C HIS A 134 15.95 14.78 -0.63
N GLY A 135 15.14 13.79 -0.23
CA GLY A 135 14.39 13.84 1.02
C GLY A 135 15.29 13.94 2.26
N ALA A 136 16.44 13.27 2.27
CA ALA A 136 17.41 13.36 3.36
C ALA A 136 18.09 14.75 3.43
N ASP A 137 18.38 15.35 2.28
CA ASP A 137 18.91 16.71 2.20
C ASP A 137 17.88 17.74 2.70
N ASP A 138 16.61 17.60 2.28
CA ASP A 138 15.50 18.44 2.76
C ASP A 138 15.30 18.34 4.27
N LEU A 139 15.37 17.13 4.83
CA LEU A 139 15.31 16.91 6.28
C LEU A 139 16.48 17.57 7.00
N THR A 140 17.69 17.50 6.43
CA THR A 140 18.89 18.15 6.97
C THR A 140 18.75 19.67 7.00
N GLU A 141 18.25 20.27 5.92
CA GLU A 141 17.98 21.70 5.86
C GLU A 141 16.91 22.13 6.87
N ARG A 142 15.82 21.36 7.00
CA ARG A 142 14.77 21.63 8.00
C ARG A 142 15.25 21.51 9.44
N ALA A 143 16.17 20.58 9.72
CA ALA A 143 16.74 20.40 11.04
C ALA A 143 17.80 21.47 11.38
N ARG A 144 18.30 22.21 10.38
CA ARG A 144 19.35 23.23 10.56
C ARG A 144 18.92 24.26 11.61
N GLY A 145 19.80 24.51 12.57
CA GLY A 145 19.57 25.44 13.68
C GLY A 145 18.79 24.86 14.86
N THR A 146 18.17 23.69 14.72
CA THR A 146 17.50 23.01 15.85
C THR A 146 18.46 22.14 16.67
N ASN A 147 19.60 21.74 16.09
CA ASN A 147 20.53 20.75 16.66
C ASN A 147 19.86 19.41 17.06
N ILE A 148 18.70 19.08 16.47
CA ILE A 148 18.07 17.77 16.61
C ILE A 148 18.80 16.79 15.69
N ALA A 149 19.25 15.66 16.25
CA ALA A 149 19.91 14.62 15.48
C ALA A 149 18.86 13.85 14.65
N LEU A 150 19.11 13.72 13.35
CA LEU A 150 18.24 12.92 12.45
C LEU A 150 18.53 11.43 12.54
N VAL A 151 19.72 11.04 13.02
CA VAL A 151 20.10 9.64 13.22
C VAL A 151 19.15 9.00 14.23
N GLY A 152 18.55 7.88 13.83
CA GLY A 152 17.56 7.14 14.62
C GLY A 152 16.13 7.66 14.45
N LEU A 153 15.93 8.89 13.97
CA LEU A 153 14.60 9.36 13.53
C LEU A 153 14.32 8.94 12.10
N TYR A 154 15.33 9.07 11.24
CA TYR A 154 15.25 8.74 9.83
C TYR A 154 16.36 7.77 9.45
N ALA A 155 16.03 6.77 8.63
CA ALA A 155 17.04 5.96 7.98
C ALA A 155 17.70 6.75 6.86
N SER A 156 19.03 6.68 6.75
CA SER A 156 19.73 7.23 5.59
C SER A 156 19.34 6.47 4.32
N PRO A 157 19.46 7.08 3.13
CA PRO A 157 19.20 6.39 1.86
C PRO A 157 19.96 5.06 1.74
N ALA A 158 21.23 5.02 2.16
CA ALA A 158 22.07 3.82 2.13
C ALA A 158 21.65 2.73 3.14
N ALA A 159 20.85 3.09 4.14
CA ALA A 159 20.34 2.19 5.18
C ALA A 159 18.88 1.79 4.95
N MET A 160 18.28 2.17 3.81
CA MET A 160 16.95 1.71 3.46
C MET A 160 16.94 0.19 3.32
N ASP A 161 16.06 -0.43 4.09
CA ASP A 161 15.78 -1.86 4.04
C ASP A 161 14.34 -2.06 3.53
N PHE A 162 14.22 -2.87 2.48
CA PHE A 162 12.95 -3.21 1.84
C PHE A 162 12.37 -4.53 2.33
N GLY A 163 13.03 -5.16 3.32
CA GLY A 163 12.65 -6.47 3.83
C GLY A 163 12.81 -7.58 2.79
N GLY A 164 12.74 -8.82 3.26
CA GLY A 164 12.72 -9.98 2.39
C GLY A 164 13.92 -10.13 1.46
N ALA A 165 13.79 -11.01 0.48
CA ALA A 165 14.75 -11.10 -0.63
C ALA A 165 14.23 -10.27 -1.81
N VAL A 166 15.07 -9.40 -2.37
CA VAL A 166 14.75 -8.72 -3.63
C VAL A 166 14.71 -9.77 -4.74
N ARG A 167 13.55 -9.91 -5.40
CA ARG A 167 13.31 -10.92 -6.43
C ARG A 167 13.22 -10.37 -7.83
N ALA A 168 12.82 -9.12 -7.96
CA ALA A 168 12.67 -8.47 -9.24
C ALA A 168 13.09 -7.01 -9.13
N THR A 169 13.72 -6.52 -10.19
CA THR A 169 14.01 -5.10 -10.37
C THR A 169 13.49 -4.69 -11.73
N TYR A 170 12.56 -3.73 -11.76
CA TYR A 170 11.98 -3.21 -12.97
C TYR A 170 12.61 -1.85 -13.30
N VAL A 171 13.09 -1.72 -14.53
CA VAL A 171 13.66 -0.48 -15.07
C VAL A 171 13.07 -0.21 -16.44
N SER A 172 12.73 1.04 -16.72
CA SER A 172 12.13 1.48 -17.99
C SER A 172 13.17 1.85 -19.05
N ILE A 173 14.42 2.11 -18.65
CA ILE A 173 15.49 2.51 -19.56
C ILE A 173 16.71 1.60 -19.32
N MET A 174 17.13 0.90 -20.37
CA MET A 174 18.41 0.18 -20.40
C MET A 174 19.56 1.16 -20.16
N ARG A 175 20.39 0.87 -19.16
CA ARG A 175 21.62 1.62 -18.93
C ARG A 175 22.81 0.84 -19.49
N VAL A 176 23.81 1.58 -19.97
CA VAL A 176 25.10 1.02 -20.37
C VAL A 176 25.69 0.23 -19.21
N GLY A 177 25.96 -1.07 -19.44
CA GLY A 177 26.60 -1.96 -18.47
C GLY A 177 25.68 -2.67 -17.49
N GLY A 178 24.35 -2.56 -17.60
CA GLY A 178 23.41 -3.41 -16.88
C GLY A 178 23.03 -4.63 -17.70
N GLU A 179 23.17 -5.84 -17.14
CA GLU A 179 22.57 -7.04 -17.71
C GLU A 179 21.08 -7.08 -17.38
N LEU A 180 20.27 -7.46 -18.37
CA LEU A 180 18.83 -7.67 -18.21
C LEU A 180 18.55 -9.17 -18.39
N ASP A 181 17.80 -9.72 -17.44
CA ASP A 181 17.35 -11.11 -17.51
C ASP A 181 16.25 -11.28 -18.57
N ASP A 182 15.36 -10.30 -18.67
CA ASP A 182 14.24 -10.28 -19.62
C ASP A 182 13.80 -8.84 -19.93
N GLU A 183 13.10 -8.65 -21.04
CA GLU A 183 12.58 -7.35 -21.49
C GLU A 183 11.07 -7.44 -21.73
N LEU A 184 10.32 -6.51 -21.13
CA LEU A 184 8.92 -6.29 -21.48
C LEU A 184 8.83 -5.16 -22.53
N PRO A 185 8.63 -5.47 -23.83
CA PRO A 185 8.62 -4.46 -24.86
C PRO A 185 7.38 -3.56 -24.73
N VAL A 186 7.60 -2.31 -24.32
CA VAL A 186 6.55 -1.29 -24.26
C VAL A 186 6.50 -0.54 -25.59
N LYS A 187 5.43 -0.76 -26.37
CA LYS A 187 5.21 -0.05 -27.64
C LYS A 187 4.20 1.07 -27.45
N ARG A 188 4.58 2.29 -27.78
CA ARG A 188 3.60 3.38 -27.93
C ARG A 188 2.69 3.07 -29.11
N VAL A 189 1.40 3.19 -28.86
CA VAL A 189 0.37 3.01 -29.87
C VAL A 189 -0.09 4.42 -30.21
N ASP A 190 0.34 4.96 -31.35
CA ASP A 190 0.07 6.34 -31.78
C ASP A 190 -1.40 6.57 -32.19
N VAL A 191 -2.32 6.32 -31.24
CA VAL A 191 -3.78 6.34 -31.41
C VAL A 191 -4.45 7.48 -30.63
N ALA A 192 -3.66 8.32 -29.95
CA ALA A 192 -4.17 9.43 -29.17
C ALA A 192 -4.99 10.42 -30.03
N GLY A 193 -6.16 10.82 -29.54
CA GLY A 193 -7.01 11.82 -30.17
C GLY A 193 -7.82 11.35 -31.38
N VAL A 194 -7.73 10.06 -31.76
CA VAL A 194 -8.48 9.51 -32.90
C VAL A 194 -9.13 8.17 -32.51
N PRO A 195 -10.41 8.19 -32.07
CA PRO A 195 -11.12 7.00 -31.61
C PRO A 195 -11.08 5.82 -32.60
N ASP A 196 -11.28 6.07 -33.89
CA ASP A 196 -11.31 4.98 -34.88
C ASP A 196 -9.95 4.26 -35.02
N LYS A 197 -8.84 4.97 -34.80
CA LYS A 197 -7.50 4.37 -34.85
C LYS A 197 -7.27 3.37 -33.72
N ILE A 198 -7.82 3.62 -32.52
CA ILE A 198 -7.67 2.67 -31.42
C ILE A 198 -8.40 1.36 -31.73
N PHE A 199 -9.64 1.44 -32.24
CA PHE A 199 -10.42 0.23 -32.57
C PHE A 199 -9.80 -0.54 -33.74
N GLY A 200 -9.34 0.15 -34.79
CA GLY A 200 -8.61 -0.50 -35.89
C GLY A 200 -7.36 -1.24 -35.42
N LYS A 201 -6.61 -0.67 -34.47
CA LYS A 201 -5.43 -1.33 -33.91
C LYS A 201 -5.78 -2.54 -33.04
N LEU A 202 -6.80 -2.41 -32.19
CA LEU A 202 -7.27 -3.51 -31.34
C LEU A 202 -7.75 -4.68 -32.20
N LYS A 203 -8.49 -4.40 -33.28
CA LYS A 203 -8.91 -5.41 -34.25
C LYS A 203 -7.72 -6.15 -34.86
N GLY A 204 -6.71 -5.41 -35.34
CA GLY A 204 -5.49 -6.02 -35.87
C GLY A 204 -4.77 -6.90 -34.85
N LEU A 205 -4.65 -6.45 -33.59
CA LEU A 205 -4.05 -7.28 -32.52
C LEU A 205 -4.85 -8.57 -32.28
N THR A 206 -6.18 -8.51 -32.29
CA THR A 206 -7.02 -9.71 -32.13
C THR A 206 -6.92 -10.65 -33.33
N GLU A 207 -6.82 -10.13 -34.55
CA GLU A 207 -6.62 -10.91 -35.79
C GLU A 207 -5.25 -11.62 -35.78
N ASP A 208 -4.23 -10.95 -35.26
CA ASP A 208 -2.88 -11.50 -35.02
C ASP A 208 -2.84 -12.49 -33.82
N ARG A 209 -4.00 -12.81 -33.22
CA ARG A 209 -4.18 -13.73 -32.09
C ARG A 209 -3.52 -13.29 -30.79
N TYR A 210 -3.27 -12.00 -30.60
CA TYR A 210 -2.88 -11.48 -29.29
C TYR A 210 -4.07 -11.48 -28.33
N THR A 211 -3.81 -11.80 -27.06
CA THR A 211 -4.75 -11.51 -25.97
C THR A 211 -4.71 -10.02 -25.68
N VAL A 212 -5.86 -9.35 -25.82
CA VAL A 212 -6.01 -7.92 -25.56
C VAL A 212 -6.76 -7.73 -24.25
N VAL A 213 -6.09 -7.10 -23.28
CA VAL A 213 -6.69 -6.72 -22.00
C VAL A 213 -6.80 -5.21 -21.96
N PHE A 214 -7.96 -4.70 -21.55
CA PHE A 214 -8.16 -3.28 -21.29
C PHE A 214 -8.73 -3.11 -19.88
N SER A 215 -8.37 -2.01 -19.23
CA SER A 215 -8.91 -1.63 -17.93
C SER A 215 -9.62 -0.29 -18.08
N ALA A 216 -10.76 -0.14 -17.39
CA ALA A 216 -11.52 1.10 -17.34
C ALA A 216 -11.69 1.50 -15.87
N PRO A 217 -11.59 2.80 -15.54
CA PRO A 217 -11.48 3.25 -14.15
C PRO A 217 -12.75 3.07 -13.32
N ASN A 218 -13.91 2.89 -13.96
CA ASN A 218 -15.18 2.72 -13.27
C ASN A 218 -16.22 2.01 -14.15
N TYR A 219 -17.34 1.63 -13.53
CA TYR A 219 -18.45 0.92 -14.19
C TYR A 219 -18.96 1.66 -15.44
N ARG A 220 -19.20 2.98 -15.35
CA ARG A 220 -19.76 3.76 -16.47
C ARG A 220 -18.80 3.77 -17.66
N ALA A 221 -17.52 4.03 -17.42
CA ALA A 221 -16.48 4.00 -18.45
C ALA A 221 -16.37 2.60 -19.09
N ARG A 222 -16.48 1.54 -18.29
CA ARG A 222 -16.49 0.17 -18.79
C ARG A 222 -17.69 -0.12 -19.70
N GLU A 223 -18.89 0.31 -19.32
CA GLU A 223 -20.07 0.14 -20.17
C GLU A 223 -19.97 0.93 -21.48
N THR A 224 -19.50 2.18 -21.41
CA THR A 224 -19.25 3.00 -22.61
C THR A 224 -18.26 2.31 -23.56
N MET A 225 -17.13 1.81 -23.03
CA MET A 225 -16.15 1.08 -23.83
C MET A 225 -16.72 -0.22 -24.39
N ARG A 226 -17.52 -0.95 -23.60
CA ARG A 226 -18.19 -2.18 -24.06
C ARG A 226 -19.10 -1.92 -25.26
N HIS A 227 -19.93 -0.88 -25.17
CA HIS A 227 -20.78 -0.48 -26.30
C HIS A 227 -19.94 -0.13 -27.52
N ALA A 228 -18.88 0.66 -27.34
CA ALA A 228 -17.99 1.02 -28.45
C ALA A 228 -17.32 -0.19 -29.11
N PHE A 229 -16.91 -1.21 -28.35
CA PHE A 229 -16.36 -2.45 -28.93
C PHE A 229 -17.39 -3.22 -29.75
N VAL A 230 -18.62 -3.34 -29.25
CA VAL A 230 -19.71 -3.99 -29.99
C VAL A 230 -20.01 -3.24 -31.28
N ASP A 231 -20.09 -1.91 -31.22
CA ASP A 231 -20.34 -1.06 -32.39
C ASP A 231 -19.24 -1.21 -33.47
N HIS A 232 -18.02 -1.52 -33.06
CA HIS A 232 -16.87 -1.75 -33.95
C HIS A 232 -16.63 -3.24 -34.28
N GLY A 233 -17.54 -4.13 -33.89
CA GLY A 233 -17.47 -5.56 -34.19
C GLY A 233 -16.32 -6.29 -33.52
N ILE A 234 -15.82 -5.80 -32.38
CA ILE A 234 -14.76 -6.45 -31.60
C ILE A 234 -15.42 -7.31 -30.51
N PRO A 235 -15.27 -8.65 -30.57
CA PRO A 235 -15.86 -9.53 -29.57
C PRO A 235 -15.17 -9.30 -28.21
N ILE A 236 -15.98 -9.22 -27.15
CA ILE A 236 -15.50 -8.94 -25.79
C ILE A 236 -16.01 -10.00 -24.81
N GLN A 237 -15.12 -10.49 -23.97
CA GLN A 237 -15.45 -11.29 -22.80
C GLN A 237 -15.17 -10.48 -21.53
N ILE A 238 -16.15 -10.42 -20.62
CA ILE A 238 -15.96 -9.75 -19.33
C ILE A 238 -15.42 -10.77 -18.34
N LEU A 239 -14.17 -10.58 -17.94
CA LEU A 239 -13.61 -11.29 -16.79
C LEU A 239 -14.09 -10.61 -15.52
N LYS A 240 -14.81 -11.36 -14.68
CA LYS A 240 -15.09 -10.93 -13.32
C LYS A 240 -13.84 -11.14 -12.46
N PRO A 241 -13.57 -10.28 -11.46
CA PRO A 241 -12.41 -10.44 -10.59
C PRO A 241 -12.30 -11.84 -9.94
N GLU A 242 -13.45 -12.44 -9.59
CA GLU A 242 -13.56 -13.80 -9.06
C GLU A 242 -13.11 -14.93 -10.02
N ASN A 243 -12.89 -14.61 -11.30
CA ASN A 243 -12.45 -15.54 -12.34
C ASN A 243 -11.04 -15.23 -12.86
N LEU A 244 -10.33 -14.29 -12.24
CA LEU A 244 -8.93 -14.04 -12.54
C LEU A 244 -8.10 -15.10 -11.80
N ASP A 245 -7.19 -15.77 -12.51
CA ASP A 245 -6.17 -16.61 -11.90
C ASP A 245 -5.30 -15.73 -11.01
N ASP A 246 -5.36 -15.95 -9.70
CA ASP A 246 -4.61 -15.22 -8.69
C ASP A 246 -3.15 -15.69 -8.59
N GLY A 247 -2.73 -16.57 -9.51
CA GLY A 247 -1.40 -17.17 -9.54
C GLY A 247 -1.18 -18.20 -8.44
N ASN A 248 -2.22 -18.54 -7.66
CA ASN A 248 -2.16 -19.51 -6.57
C ASN A 248 -2.84 -20.84 -6.95
N SER A 249 -3.40 -20.92 -8.16
CA SER A 249 -4.01 -22.13 -8.66
C SER A 249 -2.95 -23.07 -9.27
N ALA A 250 -2.70 -24.20 -8.60
CA ALA A 250 -1.79 -25.27 -9.06
C ALA A 250 -2.19 -25.92 -10.41
N ALA A 251 -3.20 -25.39 -11.10
CA ALA A 251 -3.78 -25.90 -12.35
C ALA A 251 -3.36 -25.11 -13.60
N ALA A 252 -2.66 -23.98 -13.49
CA ALA A 252 -2.38 -23.10 -14.63
C ALA A 252 -1.19 -23.51 -15.53
N VAL A 253 -0.65 -24.72 -15.37
CA VAL A 253 0.27 -25.34 -16.36
C VAL A 253 -0.52 -26.36 -17.17
N GLY A 254 -1.52 -25.92 -17.91
CA GLY A 254 -2.38 -26.86 -18.64
C GLY A 254 -3.43 -26.22 -19.55
N ARG A 255 -3.02 -25.86 -20.76
CA ARG A 255 -3.84 -25.80 -22.00
C ARG A 255 -5.27 -25.26 -21.88
N GLY A 256 -5.51 -24.07 -22.43
CA GLY A 256 -6.87 -23.66 -22.75
C GLY A 256 -7.00 -22.25 -23.34
N VAL A 257 -6.35 -21.96 -24.47
CA VAL A 257 -6.84 -20.86 -25.32
C VAL A 257 -8.12 -21.37 -25.98
N PRO A 258 -9.29 -20.73 -25.77
CA PRO A 258 -10.48 -21.09 -26.54
C PRO A 258 -10.20 -20.77 -28.00
N ARG A 259 -10.17 -21.80 -28.86
CA ARG A 259 -10.17 -21.59 -30.31
C ARG A 259 -11.50 -20.94 -30.66
N ALA A 260 -11.45 -19.80 -31.34
CA ALA A 260 -12.61 -19.27 -32.05
C ALA A 260 -12.98 -20.30 -33.12
N ASP A 261 -14.18 -20.85 -33.03
CA ASP A 261 -14.72 -21.77 -34.03
C ASP A 261 -14.72 -21.08 -35.40
N SER A 262 -14.09 -21.76 -36.37
CA SER A 262 -14.13 -21.41 -37.78
C SER A 262 -15.56 -21.57 -38.28
N ALA A 263 -16.13 -20.46 -38.77
CA ALA A 263 -17.24 -20.51 -39.69
C ALA A 263 -16.79 -21.23 -40.97
N ASP A 264 -17.38 -22.39 -41.26
CA ASP A 264 -17.32 -22.99 -42.59
C ASP A 264 -18.74 -23.24 -43.11
N SER A 265 -19.05 -22.40 -44.11
CA SER A 265 -19.87 -22.58 -45.30
C SER A 265 -20.84 -23.76 -45.40
N GLU A 266 -22.09 -23.39 -45.66
CA GLU A 266 -23.02 -24.04 -46.59
C GLU A 266 -22.33 -24.82 -47.71
N LYS A 267 -22.75 -26.08 -47.91
CA LYS A 267 -22.86 -26.68 -49.24
C LYS A 267 -24.16 -27.47 -49.36
N GLU A 268 -24.98 -27.02 -50.29
CA GLU A 268 -26.05 -27.77 -50.95
C GLU A 268 -25.55 -29.10 -51.53
N GLY A 269 -26.46 -30.06 -51.68
CA GLY A 269 -26.37 -31.05 -52.76
C GLY A 269 -26.82 -32.48 -52.42
N TYR A 270 -28.10 -32.74 -52.69
CA TYR A 270 -28.79 -34.03 -52.87
C TYR A 270 -28.89 -35.02 -51.70
#